data_AF-B4M4T5-F1
#
_entry.id   AF-B4M4T5-F1
#
_cell.length_a   1.000
_cell.length_b   1.000
_cell.length_c   1.000
_cell.angle_alpha   90.00
_cell.angle_beta   90.00
_cell.angle_gamma   90.00
#
_symmetry.space_group_name_H-M   'P 1'
#
loop_
_entity.id
_entity.type
_entity.pdbx_description
1 polymer ?
#
loop_
_entity_poly.entity_id
_entity_poly.type
_entity_poly.pdbx_seq_one_letter_code
_entity_poly.pdbx_strand_id
1 'polypeptide(L)'
;MSRALIAIGLLVLFTIAAANENQLPDDVLHLAYNPTYDLWYFNPRGRPDKVTDNIKNAYNERRPGGVCYLPDDIWFYCRTGEKISE
;
A
#
# COMPACT_ATOMS: atom_id res chain seq x y z
N MET A 1 29.41 32.32 -11.25
CA MET A 1 29.30 31.40 -10.09
C MET A 1 27.88 30.83 -9.88
N SER A 2 26.82 31.41 -10.44
CA SER A 2 25.44 30.94 -10.18
C SER A 2 25.00 29.67 -10.93
N ARG A 3 25.70 29.27 -12.01
CA ARG A 3 25.31 28.11 -12.83
C ARG A 3 25.69 26.75 -12.21
N ALA A 4 26.78 26.71 -11.44
CA ALA A 4 27.23 25.48 -10.78
C ALA A 4 26.29 25.05 -9.65
N LEU A 5 25.68 26.01 -8.94
CA LEU A 5 24.74 25.76 -7.84
C LEU A 5 23.44 25.09 -8.30
N ILE A 6 22.96 25.44 -9.51
CA ILE A 6 21.75 24.84 -10.10
C ILE A 6 21.99 23.36 -10.45
N ALA A 7 23.17 23.05 -10.99
CA ALA A 7 23.53 21.67 -11.36
C ALA A 7 23.65 20.76 -10.12
N ILE A 8 24.20 21.27 -9.02
CA ILE A 8 24.34 20.51 -7.76
C ILE A 8 22.97 20.27 -7.12
N GLY A 9 22.06 21.25 -7.16
CA GLY A 9 20.70 21.09 -6.62
C GLY A 9 19.88 20.02 -7.37
N LEU A 10 20.02 19.94 -8.69
CA LEU A 10 19.38 18.91 -9.50
C LEU A 10 19.91 17.50 -9.19
N LEU A 11 21.23 17.36 -9.00
CA LEU A 11 21.85 16.08 -8.64
C LEU A 11 21.35 15.53 -7.29
N VAL A 12 21.11 16.39 -6.30
CA VAL A 12 20.60 15.98 -4.97
C VAL A 12 19.14 15.47 -5.05
N LEU A 13 18.33 15.99 -5.98
CA LEU A 13 16.97 15.51 -6.21
C LEU A 13 16.91 14.12 -6.86
N PHE A 14 17.98 13.70 -7.57
CA PHE A 14 18.06 12.37 -8.19
C PHE A 14 18.73 11.32 -7.29
N THR A 15 19.38 11.70 -6.19
CA THR A 15 20.05 10.77 -5.26
C THR A 15 19.24 10.43 -4.02
N ILE A 16 18.07 11.03 -3.82
CA ILE A 16 17.05 10.51 -2.90
C ILE A 16 16.50 9.21 -3.49
N ALA A 17 17.27 8.15 -3.29
CA ALA A 17 16.85 6.78 -3.50
C ALA A 17 15.45 6.59 -2.91
N ALA A 18 14.60 5.93 -3.71
CA ALA A 18 13.21 5.70 -3.42
C ALA A 18 12.99 5.27 -1.97
N ALA A 19 11.88 5.77 -1.42
CA ALA A 19 11.39 5.51 -0.10
C ALA A 19 11.65 4.07 0.34
N ASN A 20 12.09 3.92 1.58
CA ASN A 20 12.06 2.67 2.33
C ASN A 20 10.58 2.28 2.52
N GLU A 21 9.92 1.82 1.45
CA GLU A 21 8.71 1.05 1.57
C GLU A 21 9.13 -0.24 2.24
N ASN A 22 8.54 -0.54 3.40
CA ASN A 22 8.56 -1.87 3.97
C ASN A 22 8.17 -2.85 2.86
N GLN A 23 9.16 -3.46 2.22
CA GLN A 23 8.94 -4.31 1.06
C GLN A 23 8.27 -5.58 1.59
N LEU A 24 6.93 -5.57 1.51
CA LEU A 24 6.13 -6.75 1.81
C LEU A 24 6.55 -7.87 0.84
N PRO A 25 6.46 -9.14 1.26
CA PRO A 25 6.70 -10.27 0.36
C PRO A 25 5.93 -10.10 -0.96
N ASP A 26 6.49 -10.56 -2.07
CA ASP A 26 5.93 -10.37 -3.42
C ASP A 26 4.48 -10.90 -3.58
N ASP A 27 4.07 -11.81 -2.70
CA ASP A 27 2.73 -12.39 -2.67
C ASP A 27 1.72 -11.57 -1.86
N VAL A 28 2.14 -10.55 -1.12
CA VAL A 28 1.24 -9.69 -0.35
C VAL A 28 0.55 -8.69 -1.26
N LEU A 29 -0.78 -8.66 -1.16
CA LEU A 29 -1.63 -7.77 -1.93
C LEU A 29 -2.17 -6.65 -1.04
N HIS A 30 -1.95 -5.40 -1.46
CA HIS A 30 -2.52 -4.23 -0.79
C HIS A 30 -3.97 -4.01 -1.20
N LEU A 31 -4.89 -4.00 -0.24
CA LEU A 31 -6.29 -3.65 -0.47
C LEU A 31 -6.43 -2.15 -0.68
N ALA A 32 -7.24 -1.78 -1.67
CA ALA A 32 -7.61 -0.42 -1.97
C ALA A 32 -9.10 -0.34 -2.37
N TYR A 33 -9.66 0.85 -2.19
CA TYR A 33 -11.04 1.17 -2.55
C TYR A 33 -11.08 2.34 -3.52
N ASN A 34 -11.84 2.21 -4.61
CA ASN A 34 -12.08 3.29 -5.56
C ASN A 34 -13.53 3.80 -5.37
N PRO A 35 -13.73 5.01 -4.82
CA PRO A 35 -15.04 5.54 -4.51
C PRO A 35 -15.85 5.95 -5.74
N THR A 36 -15.21 6.21 -6.88
CA THR A 36 -15.91 6.60 -8.12
C THR A 36 -16.75 5.45 -8.68
N TYR A 37 -16.26 4.23 -8.51
CA TYR A 37 -16.88 3.03 -9.06
C TYR A 37 -17.38 2.06 -7.99
N ASP A 38 -17.32 2.45 -6.72
CA ASP A 38 -17.65 1.62 -5.56
C ASP A 38 -17.05 0.21 -5.67
N LEU A 39 -15.72 0.13 -5.87
CA LEU A 39 -15.04 -1.14 -6.09
C LEU A 39 -13.82 -1.30 -5.18
N TRP A 40 -13.62 -2.54 -4.74
CA TRP A 40 -12.45 -3.01 -4.02
C TRP A 40 -11.46 -3.67 -4.98
N TYR A 41 -10.17 -3.45 -4.76
CA TYR A 41 -9.11 -4.00 -5.60
C TYR A 41 -7.80 -4.16 -4.83
N PHE A 42 -6.96 -5.06 -5.35
CA PHE A 42 -5.58 -5.29 -5.01
C PHE A 42 -4.67 -4.65 -6.05
N ASN A 43 -3.66 -3.92 -5.59
CA ASN A 43 -2.56 -3.49 -6.46
C ASN A 43 -1.41 -4.51 -6.37
N PRO A 44 -0.96 -5.18 -7.45
CA PRO A 44 -1.41 -5.09 -8.85
C PRO A 44 -2.41 -6.18 -9.30
N ARG A 45 -2.83 -7.12 -8.44
CA ARG A 45 -3.54 -8.36 -8.85
C ARG A 45 -5.03 -8.23 -9.20
N GLY A 46 -5.63 -7.04 -9.20
CA GLY A 46 -7.03 -6.86 -9.63
C GLY A 46 -8.03 -7.04 -8.49
N ARG A 47 -9.23 -7.58 -8.71
CA ARG A 47 -10.30 -7.56 -7.69
C ARG A 47 -10.25 -8.79 -6.76
N PRO A 48 -10.49 -8.64 -5.44
CA PRO A 48 -10.80 -9.77 -4.57
C PRO A 48 -12.16 -10.37 -4.94
N ASP A 49 -12.35 -11.68 -4.67
CA ASP A 49 -13.63 -12.36 -4.85
C ASP A 49 -14.71 -11.80 -3.92
N LYS A 50 -14.32 -11.51 -2.67
CA LYS A 50 -15.19 -10.94 -1.64
C LYS A 50 -14.37 -10.08 -0.69
N VAL A 51 -14.97 -8.98 -0.23
CA VAL A 51 -14.49 -8.20 0.91
C VAL A 51 -15.61 -8.16 1.93
N THR A 52 -15.43 -8.84 3.07
CA THR A 52 -16.45 -8.88 4.13
C THR A 52 -16.57 -7.51 4.80
N ASP A 53 -17.69 -7.27 5.49
CA ASP A 53 -17.89 -6.00 6.19
C ASP A 53 -16.85 -5.77 7.30
N ASN A 54 -16.32 -6.84 7.90
CA ASN A 54 -15.24 -6.70 8.87
C ASN A 54 -13.94 -6.19 8.22
N ILE A 55 -13.60 -6.69 7.03
CA ILE A 55 -12.44 -6.18 6.27
C ILE A 55 -12.67 -4.72 5.83
N LYS A 56 -13.88 -4.37 5.38
CA LYS A 56 -14.21 -2.97 5.06
C LYS A 56 -14.07 -2.07 6.28
N ASN A 57 -14.53 -2.51 7.44
CA ASN A 57 -14.41 -1.77 8.69
C ASN A 57 -12.93 -1.59 9.07
N ALA A 58 -12.13 -2.65 9.03
CA ALA A 58 -10.70 -2.59 9.30
C ALA A 58 -9.95 -1.64 8.34
N TYR A 59 -10.32 -1.63 7.06
CA TYR A 59 -9.80 -0.66 6.09
C TYR A 59 -10.17 0.78 6.45
N ASN A 60 -11.42 1.00 6.85
CA ASN A 60 -11.95 2.30 7.22
C ASN A 60 -11.38 2.86 8.54
N GLU A 61 -10.74 2.04 9.38
CA GLU A 61 -9.96 2.50 10.54
C GLU A 61 -8.75 3.35 10.14
N ARG A 62 -8.34 3.33 8.87
CA ARG A 62 -7.21 4.10 8.33
C ARG A 62 -5.91 3.90 9.12
N ARG A 63 -5.68 2.66 9.58
CA ARG A 63 -4.42 2.32 10.25
C ARG A 63 -3.24 2.54 9.30
N PRO A 64 -2.07 2.99 9.81
CA PRO A 64 -0.91 3.19 8.97
C PRO A 64 -0.55 1.91 8.20
N GLY A 65 -0.39 2.02 6.88
CA GLY A 65 -0.12 0.89 5.98
C GLY A 65 -1.36 0.22 5.40
N GLY A 66 -2.56 0.45 5.95
CA GLY A 66 -3.80 -0.13 5.40
C GLY A 66 -3.95 -1.63 5.67
N VAL A 67 -4.69 -2.29 4.78
CA VAL A 67 -5.07 -3.71 4.88
C VAL A 67 -4.42 -4.49 3.76
N CYS A 68 -3.85 -5.63 4.12
CA CYS A 68 -3.12 -6.54 3.25
C CYS A 68 -3.79 -7.90 3.22
N TYR A 69 -3.51 -8.62 2.15
CA TYR A 69 -4.01 -9.96 1.90
C TYR A 69 -2.86 -10.86 1.46
N LEU A 70 -2.80 -12.07 1.99
CA LEU A 70 -1.99 -13.15 1.46
C LEU A 70 -2.92 -14.15 0.76
N PRO A 71 -2.48 -14.78 -0.35
CA PRO A 71 -3.14 -15.95 -0.92
C PRO A 71 -3.37 -16.96 0.22
N ASP A 72 -4.56 -17.58 0.28
CA ASP A 72 -5.10 -18.40 1.39
C ASP A 72 -6.05 -17.66 2.37
N ASP A 73 -6.72 -16.59 1.93
CA ASP A 73 -7.76 -15.89 2.69
C ASP A 73 -7.28 -15.25 4.01
N ILE A 74 -6.00 -14.85 4.04
CA ILE A 74 -5.39 -14.26 5.23
C ILE A 74 -5.36 -12.74 5.09
N TRP A 75 -6.25 -12.08 5.83
CA TRP A 75 -6.27 -10.62 5.98
C TRP A 75 -5.48 -10.15 7.20
N PHE A 76 -4.74 -9.07 7.06
CA PHE A 76 -3.94 -8.48 8.13
C PHE A 76 -3.66 -7.00 7.91
N TYR A 77 -3.29 -6.28 8.97
CA TYR A 77 -2.81 -4.91 8.83
C TYR A 77 -1.37 -4.89 8.31
N CYS A 78 -1.14 -4.21 7.19
CA CYS A 78 0.13 -4.29 6.46
C CYS A 78 1.36 -3.90 7.28
N ARG A 79 1.21 -2.92 8.17
CA ARG A 79 2.32 -2.43 8.98
C ARG A 79 2.65 -3.31 10.18
N THR A 80 1.63 -3.92 10.80
CA THR A 80 1.81 -4.66 12.06
C THR A 80 1.86 -6.17 11.86
N GLY A 81 1.34 -6.68 10.73
CA GLY A 81 1.14 -8.12 10.53
C GLY A 81 0.01 -8.70 11.40
N GLU A 82 -0.73 -7.87 12.15
CA GLU A 82 -1.83 -8.31 12.99
C GLU A 82 -2.97 -8.83 12.11
N LYS A 83 -3.36 -10.09 12.34
CA LYS A 83 -4.44 -10.76 11.61
C LYS A 83 -5.77 -10.07 11.87
N ILE A 84 -6.54 -9.86 10.80
CA ILE A 84 -7.93 -9.41 10.87
C ILE A 84 -8.80 -10.66 10.80
N SER A 85 -9.72 -10.82 11.75
CA SER A 85 -10.67 -11.95 11.73
C SER A 85 -11.71 -11.73 10.63
N GLU A 86 -12.23 -12.79 10.02
CA GLU A 86 -13.39 -12.69 9.11
C GLU A 86 -14.72 -12.87 9.84
#